data_AF-A0AAW1SCY8-F1
#
_entry.id   AF-A0AAW1SCY8-F1
#
_cell.length_a   1.000
_cell.length_b   1.000
_cell.length_c   1.000
_cell.angle_alpha   90.00
_cell.angle_beta   90.00
_cell.angle_gamma   90.00
#
_symmetry.space_group_name_H-M   'P 1'
#
loop_
_entity.id
_entity.type
_entity.pdbx_description
1 polymer ?
#
loop_
_entity_poly.entity_id
_entity_poly.type
_entity_poly.pdbx_seq_one_letter_code
_entity_poly.pdbx_strand_id
1 'polypeptide(L)'
;MQWNAKQHDKMTCLFEGKHVAITGGGSGIGLFLEADVGHWAAVCSVNYLGVVHTLKAGVPAMVARGAGRVLVTNSTGGFMGAPLILPHLGNKKQTPFPQRAPSV
;
A
#
# COMPACT_ATOMS: atom_id res chain seq x y z
N MET A 1 8.63 -3.47 -13.80
CA MET A 1 10.04 -3.49 -13.35
C MET A 1 10.37 -4.92 -12.95
N GLN A 2 11.37 -5.58 -13.58
CA GLN A 2 11.76 -6.94 -13.22
C GLN A 2 12.78 -6.91 -12.07
N TRP A 3 12.50 -7.66 -10.99
CA TRP A 3 13.35 -7.80 -9.81
C TRP A 3 14.56 -8.70 -10.11
N ASN A 4 15.78 -8.23 -9.82
CA ASN A 4 17.02 -8.97 -10.13
C ASN A 4 17.89 -9.27 -8.90
N ALA A 5 18.86 -10.18 -9.07
CA ALA A 5 19.74 -10.66 -8.00
C ALA A 5 20.55 -9.53 -7.33
N LYS A 6 21.06 -8.55 -8.09
CA LYS A 6 21.81 -7.42 -7.51
C LYS A 6 20.94 -6.53 -6.60
N GLN A 7 19.65 -6.37 -6.92
CA GLN A 7 18.71 -5.66 -6.07
C GLN A 7 18.38 -6.45 -4.81
N HIS A 8 18.31 -7.78 -4.92
CA HIS A 8 18.11 -8.67 -3.78
C HIS A 8 19.28 -8.60 -2.79
N ASP A 9 20.52 -8.73 -3.26
CA ASP A 9 21.70 -8.74 -2.38
C ASP A 9 21.85 -7.42 -1.61
N LYS A 10 21.65 -6.29 -2.31
CA LYS A 10 21.60 -4.97 -1.67
C LYS A 10 20.49 -4.83 -0.64
N MET A 11 19.34 -5.46 -0.87
CA MET A 11 18.24 -5.42 0.09
C MET A 11 18.55 -6.28 1.31
N THR A 12 19.15 -7.46 1.12
CA THR A 12 19.53 -8.37 2.21
C THR A 12 20.54 -7.73 3.15
N CYS A 13 21.56 -7.03 2.63
CA CYS A 13 22.55 -6.38 3.50
C CYS A 13 21.94 -5.26 4.38
N LEU A 14 20.83 -4.62 3.95
CA LEU A 14 20.11 -3.64 4.78
C LEU A 14 19.46 -4.24 6.03
N PHE A 15 19.26 -5.56 6.06
CA PHE A 15 18.63 -6.27 7.18
C PHE A 15 19.63 -6.92 8.14
N GLU A 16 20.92 -6.86 7.84
CA GLU A 16 21.97 -7.35 8.74
C GLU A 16 21.92 -6.59 10.07
N GLY A 17 21.89 -7.33 11.18
CA GLY A 17 21.82 -6.77 12.53
C GLY A 17 20.50 -6.06 12.89
N LYS A 18 19.50 -6.00 12.00
CA LYS A 18 18.23 -5.31 12.29
C LYS A 18 17.22 -6.23 12.98
N HIS A 19 16.61 -5.72 14.05
CA HIS A 19 15.58 -6.42 14.82
C HIS A 19 14.16 -6.05 14.40
N VAL A 20 13.97 -4.85 13.84
CA VAL A 20 12.67 -4.34 13.39
C VAL A 20 12.78 -3.85 11.95
N ALA A 21 11.85 -4.30 11.11
CA ALA A 21 11.67 -3.78 9.76
C ALA A 21 10.30 -3.12 9.63
N ILE A 22 10.28 -1.88 9.15
CA ILE A 22 9.04 -1.16 8.80
C ILE A 22 9.03 -1.02 7.27
N THR A 23 8.00 -1.57 6.64
CA THR A 23 7.83 -1.52 5.19
C THR A 23 6.41 -1.07 4.83
N GLY A 24 6.23 -0.44 3.68
CA GLY A 24 4.95 0.07 3.22
C GLY A 24 5.13 0.83 1.91
N GLY A 25 4.04 1.04 1.18
CA GLY A 25 4.03 1.87 -0.01
C GLY A 25 2.92 2.92 0.06
N GLY A 26 3.19 4.09 -0.52
CA GLY A 26 2.26 5.22 -0.54
C GLY A 26 2.29 5.90 -1.90
N SER A 27 1.30 5.62 -2.73
CA SER A 27 1.02 6.28 -4.03
C SER A 27 -0.23 5.66 -4.65
N GLY A 28 -0.85 6.32 -5.64
CA GLY A 28 -1.96 5.75 -6.43
C GLY A 28 -3.37 6.24 -6.09
N ILE A 29 -3.51 7.46 -5.55
CA ILE A 29 -4.83 8.07 -5.36
C ILE A 29 -5.29 8.66 -6.69
N GLY A 30 -6.43 8.20 -7.20
CA GLY A 30 -6.98 8.66 -8.47
C GLY A 30 -8.33 8.01 -8.78
N LEU A 31 -9.09 8.63 -9.69
CA LEU A 31 -10.38 8.10 -10.13
C LEU A 31 -10.17 6.85 -11.00
N PHE A 32 -10.95 5.80 -10.73
CA PHE A 32 -10.81 4.51 -11.41
C PHE A 32 -10.86 4.61 -12.94
N LEU A 33 -11.75 5.46 -13.48
CA LEU A 33 -11.91 5.63 -14.94
C LEU A 33 -10.79 6.48 -15.58
N GLU A 34 -10.05 7.24 -14.78
CA GLU A 34 -8.96 8.10 -15.25
C GLU A 34 -7.59 7.41 -15.14
N ALA A 35 -7.47 6.41 -14.27
CA ALA A 35 -6.25 5.66 -14.07
C ALA A 35 -6.09 4.58 -15.16
N ASP A 36 -5.07 4.73 -15.99
CA ASP A 36 -4.70 3.70 -16.95
C ASP A 36 -4.08 2.45 -16.27
N VAL A 37 -4.01 1.34 -17.01
CA VAL A 37 -3.47 0.06 -16.50
C VAL A 37 -2.00 0.18 -16.07
N GLY A 38 -1.22 1.05 -16.73
CA GLY A 38 0.17 1.33 -16.36
C GLY A 38 0.27 2.00 -14.99
N HIS A 39 -0.64 2.92 -14.68
CA HIS A 39 -0.76 3.52 -13.36
C HIS A 39 -1.04 2.44 -12.28
N TRP A 40 -2.02 1.56 -12.51
CA TRP A 40 -2.32 0.45 -11.60
C TRP A 40 -1.12 -0.49 -11.41
N ALA A 41 -0.43 -0.83 -12.50
CA ALA A 41 0.77 -1.66 -12.44
C ALA A 41 1.89 -1.00 -11.62
N ALA A 42 2.08 0.32 -11.77
CA ALA A 42 3.07 1.07 -11.00
C ALA A 42 2.72 1.07 -9.50
N VAL A 43 1.47 1.35 -9.14
CA VAL A 43 0.99 1.34 -7.76
C VAL A 43 1.18 -0.04 -7.12
N CYS A 44 0.76 -1.11 -7.80
CA CYS A 44 0.97 -2.49 -7.33
C CYS A 44 2.45 -2.85 -7.21
N SER A 45 3.30 -2.37 -8.13
CA SER A 45 4.73 -2.65 -8.08
C SER A 45 5.41 -2.11 -6.82
N VAL A 46 4.95 -0.95 -6.33
CA VAL A 46 5.51 -0.31 -5.13
C VAL A 46 4.83 -0.83 -3.86
N ASN A 47 3.50 -0.69 -3.79
CA ASN A 47 2.77 -0.89 -2.54
C ASN A 47 2.60 -2.37 -2.17
N TYR A 48 2.61 -3.26 -3.15
CA TYR A 48 2.45 -4.69 -2.93
C TYR A 48 3.76 -5.44 -3.16
N LEU A 49 4.26 -5.42 -4.39
CA LEU A 49 5.46 -6.19 -4.75
C LEU A 49 6.70 -5.68 -4.03
N GLY A 50 6.85 -4.36 -3.84
CA GLY A 50 7.94 -3.78 -3.05
C GLY A 50 7.98 -4.32 -1.61
N VAL A 51 6.83 -4.44 -0.95
CA VAL A 51 6.72 -5.06 0.38
C VAL A 51 7.13 -6.52 0.33
N VAL A 52 6.58 -7.30 -0.61
CA VAL A 52 6.92 -8.72 -0.77
C VAL A 52 8.43 -8.91 -0.95
N HIS A 53 9.06 -8.10 -1.80
CA HIS A 53 10.49 -8.15 -2.05
C HIS A 53 11.32 -7.84 -0.79
N THR A 54 10.90 -6.83 -0.03
CA THR A 54 11.52 -6.45 1.24
C THR A 54 11.46 -7.60 2.25
N LEU A 55 10.30 -8.25 2.38
CA LEU A 55 10.13 -9.39 3.28
C LEU A 55 10.95 -10.60 2.83
N LYS A 56 10.98 -10.89 1.53
CA LYS A 56 11.76 -12.01 0.98
C LYS A 56 13.25 -11.86 1.24
N ALA A 57 13.76 -10.63 1.29
CA ALA A 57 15.16 -10.35 1.61
C ALA A 57 15.43 -10.37 3.12
N GLY A 58 14.59 -9.74 3.93
CA GLY A 58 14.88 -9.52 5.36
C GLY A 58 14.44 -10.64 6.30
N VAL A 59 13.31 -11.30 6.04
CA VAL A 59 12.73 -12.31 6.95
C VAL A 59 13.64 -13.53 7.13
N PRO A 60 14.32 -14.08 6.12
CA PRO A 60 15.19 -15.23 6.31
C PRO A 60 16.27 -15.02 7.38
N ALA A 61 16.88 -13.84 7.44
CA ALA A 61 17.89 -13.51 8.46
C ALA A 61 17.28 -13.40 9.88
N MET A 62 16.05 -12.88 10.00
CA MET A 62 15.33 -12.84 11.28
C MET A 62 14.98 -14.24 11.78
N VAL A 63 14.56 -15.13 10.86
CA VAL A 63 14.26 -16.53 11.15
C VAL A 63 15.52 -17.27 11.58
N ALA A 64 16.64 -17.13 10.85
CA ALA A 64 17.91 -17.76 11.19
C ALA A 64 18.42 -17.37 12.59
N ARG A 65 18.15 -16.13 13.02
CA ARG A 65 18.48 -15.63 14.35
C ARG A 65 17.47 -16.05 15.43
N GLY A 66 16.29 -16.55 15.06
CA GLY A 66 15.18 -16.81 15.98
C GLY A 66 14.56 -15.55 16.59
N ALA A 67 14.86 -14.37 16.06
CA ALA A 67 14.42 -13.10 16.63
C ALA A 67 14.27 -12.00 15.57
N GLY A 68 13.10 -11.35 15.55
CA GLY A 68 12.81 -10.18 14.72
C GLY A 68 11.33 -9.81 14.78
N ARG A 69 11.00 -8.61 14.33
CA ARG A 69 9.62 -8.13 14.16
C ARG A 69 9.49 -7.40 12.81
N VAL A 70 8.35 -7.60 12.16
CA VAL A 70 7.99 -6.94 10.92
C VAL A 70 6.72 -6.14 11.16
N LEU A 71 6.75 -4.86 10.77
CA LEU A 71 5.58 -4.01 10.72
C LEU A 71 5.36 -3.58 9.27
N VAL A 72 4.16 -3.84 8.75
CA VAL A 72 3.75 -3.38 7.42
C VAL A 72 2.78 -2.21 7.60
N THR A 73 3.16 -1.05 7.08
CA THR A 73 2.33 0.15 7.08
C THR A 73 1.35 0.07 5.93
N ASN A 74 0.06 0.18 6.25
CA ASN A 74 -1.02 0.25 5.27
C ASN A 74 -1.96 1.41 5.64
N SER A 75 -2.84 1.79 4.72
CA SER A 75 -3.91 2.75 4.95
C SER A 75 -5.24 2.06 5.22
N THR A 76 -6.11 2.69 6.01
CA THR A 76 -7.51 2.24 6.21
C THR A 76 -8.29 2.19 4.89
N GLY A 77 -7.89 2.98 3.88
CA GLY A 77 -8.47 2.93 2.53
C GLY A 77 -8.23 1.60 1.78
N GLY A 78 -7.27 0.78 2.22
CA GLY A 78 -7.09 -0.59 1.71
C GLY A 78 -7.99 -1.63 2.39
N PHE A 79 -8.57 -1.29 3.55
CA PHE A 79 -9.51 -2.14 4.30
C PHE A 79 -10.96 -1.78 4.02
N MET A 80 -11.25 -0.48 3.93
CA MET A 80 -12.53 0.07 3.53
C MET A 80 -12.33 0.72 2.17
N GLY A 81 -12.84 0.13 1.10
CA GLY A 81 -12.80 0.76 -0.22
C GLY A 81 -13.47 2.14 -0.14
N ALA A 82 -12.67 3.20 -0.08
CA ALA A 82 -13.18 4.55 0.09
C ALA A 82 -13.75 5.06 -1.25
N PRO A 83 -14.82 5.88 -1.29
CA PRO A 83 -15.44 6.36 -2.54
C PRO A 83 -14.56 7.20 -3.47
N LEU A 84 -13.37 7.63 -3.04
CA LEU A 84 -12.35 8.20 -3.93
C LEU A 84 -11.51 7.11 -4.66
N ILE A 85 -11.79 5.85 -4.36
CA ILE A 85 -11.17 4.60 -4.83
C ILE A 85 -12.25 3.69 -5.48
N LEU A 86 -13.55 3.99 -5.32
CA LEU A 86 -14.68 3.34 -5.99
C LEU A 86 -15.48 4.38 -6.77
N PRO A 87 -15.58 4.29 -8.11
CA PRO A 87 -16.29 5.30 -8.91
C PRO A 87 -17.79 5.21 -8.62
N HIS A 88 -18.30 6.12 -7.78
CA HIS A 88 -19.71 6.45 -7.82
C HIS A 88 -19.94 7.42 -8.99
N LEU A 89 -20.47 6.81 -10.05
CA LEU A 89 -20.97 7.37 -11.30
C LEU A 89 -21.49 8.83 -11.21
N GLY A 90 -21.00 9.66 -12.12
CA GLY A 90 -21.81 10.49 -13.01
C GLY A 90 -22.75 11.54 -12.40
N ASN A 91 -22.39 12.81 -12.60
CA ASN A 91 -23.28 13.91 -12.99
C ASN A 91 -24.76 13.80 -12.56
N LYS A 92 -25.06 13.80 -11.26
CA LYS A 92 -26.36 14.28 -10.76
C LYS A 92 -26.13 15.06 -9.47
N LYS A 93 -26.41 16.36 -9.57
CA LYS A 93 -26.54 17.40 -8.54
C LYS A 93 -26.45 16.86 -7.11
N GLN A 94 -25.48 17.37 -6.34
CA GLN A 94 -25.50 17.33 -4.88
C GLN A 94 -26.88 17.81 -4.41
N THR A 95 -27.78 16.89 -4.05
CA THR A 95 -28.94 17.23 -3.24
C THR A 95 -28.41 17.37 -1.82
N PRO A 96 -28.48 18.56 -1.20
CA PRO A 96 -28.01 18.73 0.15
C PRO A 96 -28.82 17.81 1.08
N PHE A 97 -28.11 17.14 1.99
CA PHE A 97 -28.73 16.38 3.08
C PHE A 97 -29.78 17.25 3.79
N PRO A 98 -30.99 16.76 4.07
CA PRO A 98 -31.95 17.52 4.85
C PRO A 98 -31.38 17.70 6.25
N GLN A 99 -30.99 18.93 6.60
CA GLN A 99 -30.69 19.26 7.98
C GLN A 99 -32.00 19.12 8.77
N ARG A 100 -32.02 18.18 9.71
CA ARG A 100 -33.10 18.05 10.69
C ARG A 100 -33.14 19.34 11.51
N ALA A 101 -34.21 20.12 11.37
CA ALA A 101 -34.45 21.28 12.22
C ALA A 101 -34.57 20.82 13.69
N PRO A 102 -34.00 21.57 14.65
CA PRO A 102 -34.15 21.24 16.06
C PRO A 102 -35.60 21.42 16.50
N SER A 103 -36.12 20.41 17.19
CA SER A 103 -37.44 20.43 17.83
C SER A 103 -37.47 21.47 18.95
N VAL A 104 -38.38 22.43 18.84
CA VAL A 104 -38.94 23.19 19.97
C VAL A 104 -39.94 22.34 20.75
#